data_AF-A0A759RPD6-F1
#
_entry.id   AF-A0A759RPD6-F1
#
_cell.length_a   1.000
_cell.length_b   1.000
_cell.length_c   1.000
_cell.angle_alpha   90.00
_cell.angle_beta   90.00
_cell.angle_gamma   90.00
#
_symmetry.space_group_name_H-M   'P 1'
#
loop_
_entity.id
_entity.type
_entity.pdbx_description
1 polymer ?
#
loop_
_entity_poly.entity_id
_entity_poly.type
_entity_poly.pdbx_seq_one_letter_code
_entity_poly.pdbx_strand_id
1 'polypeptide(L)' 'MGAASITLNYRTTRVNGHPVLVIDFFNTRGRLYTLRYDLPTGTSKQSSRRVSLILALTRRELEETGKYAA' A
#
# COMPACT_ATOMS: atom_id res chain seq x y z
N MET A 1 24.15 -9.76 4.23
CA MET A 1 22.88 -9.47 3.52
C MET A 1 21.77 -9.44 4.56
N GLY A 2 21.43 -8.26 5.08
CA GLY A 2 20.38 -8.13 6.09
C GLY A 2 19.02 -8.16 5.42
N ALA A 3 18.18 -9.14 5.80
CA ALA A 3 16.83 -9.31 5.30
C ALA A 3 16.03 -8.03 5.60
N ALA A 4 15.84 -7.19 4.58
CA ALA A 4 14.96 -6.06 4.71
C ALA A 4 13.54 -6.56 4.47
N SER A 5 12.76 -6.74 5.52
CA SER A 5 11.43 -7.34 5.43
C SER A 5 10.37 -6.25 5.63
N ILE A 6 9.77 -5.77 4.54
CA ILE A 6 8.67 -4.79 4.57
C ILE A 6 7.34 -5.55 4.57
N THR A 7 6.59 -5.44 5.67
CA THR A 7 5.21 -5.93 5.78
C THR A 7 4.24 -4.86 5.30
N LEU A 8 3.39 -5.19 4.33
CA LEU A 8 2.44 -4.25 3.73
C LEU A 8 1.02 -4.51 4.26
N ASN A 9 0.46 -3.55 4.98
CA ASN A 9 -0.93 -3.54 5.40
C ASN A 9 -1.67 -2.44 4.63
N TYR A 10 -2.89 -2.72 4.17
CA TYR A 10 -3.68 -1.71 3.47
C TYR A 10 -5.10 -1.65 3.98
N ARG A 11 -5.69 -0.46 3.90
CA ARG A 11 -7.11 -0.22 4.15
C ARG A 11 -7.62 0.93 3.29
N THR A 12 -8.88 0.83 2.90
CA THR A 12 -9.61 1.96 2.32
C THR A 12 -10.39 2.67 3.42
N THR A 13 -10.20 3.98 3.55
CA THR A 13 -10.92 4.83 4.49
C THR A 13 -11.50 6.04 3.77
N ARG A 14 -12.42 6.76 4.41
CA ARG A 14 -12.89 8.06 3.92
C ARG A 14 -12.27 9.17 4.78
N VAL A 15 -11.49 10.05 4.17
CA VAL A 15 -10.95 11.25 4.83
C VAL A 15 -11.61 12.46 4.17
N ASN A 16 -12.24 13.32 4.98
CA ASN A 16 -12.97 14.49 4.48
C ASN A 16 -13.99 14.17 3.36
N GLY A 17 -14.62 12.99 3.42
CA GLY A 17 -15.58 12.53 2.40
C GLY A 17 -14.95 11.90 1.15
N HIS A 18 -13.63 11.95 0.99
CA HIS A 18 -12.91 11.35 -0.14
C HIS A 18 -12.40 9.95 0.19
N PRO A 19 -12.52 8.97 -0.73
CA PRO A 19 -11.93 7.67 -0.54
C PRO A 19 -10.40 7.77 -0.60
N VAL A 20 -9.72 7.22 0.40
CA VAL A 20 -8.26 7.22 0.51
C VAL A 20 -7.79 5.79 0.72
N LEU A 21 -6.82 5.36 -0.08
CA LEU A 21 -6.06 4.15 0.16
C LEU A 21 -4.91 4.47 1.12
N VAL A 22 -4.92 3.82 2.27
CA VAL A 22 -3.85 3.92 3.26
C VAL A 22 -3.04 2.65 3.20
N ILE A 23 -1.73 2.78 3.04
CA ILE A 23 -0.78 1.68 3.01
C ILE A 23 0.22 1.90 4.14
N ASP A 24 0.19 1.00 5.10
CA ASP A 24 1.06 0.98 6.27
C ASP A 24 2.17 -0.04 6.04
N PHE A 25 3.42 0.39 6.22
CA PHE A 25 4.58 -0.47 6.01
C PHE A 25 5.61 -0.29 7.13
N PHE A 26 6.19 -1.41 7.56
CA PHE A 26 7.23 -1.43 8.57
C PHE A 26 8.59 -1.52 7.90
N ASN A 27 9.55 -0.71 8.33
CA ASN A 27 10.94 -0.90 7.92
C ASN A 27 11.62 -2.00 8.75
N THR A 28 12.87 -2.29 8.42
CA THR A 28 13.71 -3.29 9.11
C THR A 28 13.98 -2.99 10.58
N ARG A 29 13.77 -1.75 11.02
CA ARG A 29 13.90 -1.29 12.41
C ARG A 29 12.57 -1.31 13.16
N GLY A 30 11.51 -1.87 12.56
CA GLY A 30 10.16 -1.88 13.11
C GLY A 30 9.47 -0.52 13.11
N ARG A 31 10.00 0.48 12.40
CA ARG A 31 9.38 1.80 12.31
C ARG A 31 8.25 1.77 11.29
N LEU A 32 7.06 2.18 11.71
CA LEU A 32 5.88 2.32 10.88
C LEU A 32 5.98 3.58 10.01
N TYR A 33 5.70 3.40 8.72
CA TYR A 33 5.49 4.46 7.76
C TYR A 33 4.11 4.27 7.13
N THR A 34 3.44 5.39 6.86
CA THR A 34 2.09 5.38 6.28
C THR A 34 2.10 6.19 4.99
N LEU A 35 1.75 5.55 3.89
CA LEU A 35 1.42 6.19 2.62
C LEU A 35 -0.08 6.41 2.53
N ARG A 36 -0.49 7.59 2.08
CA ARG A 36 -1.88 7.95 1.81
C ARG A 36 -2.01 8.29 0.35
N TYR A 37 -2.93 7.61 -0.33
CA TYR A 37 -3.21 7.83 -1.74
C TYR A 37 -4.68 8.18 -1.90
N ASP A 38 -4.95 9.41 -2.34
CA ASP A 38 -6.31 9.85 -2.62
C ASP A 38 -6.84 9.09 -3.84
N LEU A 39 -7.92 8.34 -3.65
CA LEU A 39 -8.55 7.62 -4.73
C LEU A 39 -9.42 8.61 -5.52
N PRO A 40 -9.24 8.73 -6.84
CA PRO A 40 -10.05 9.64 -7.62
C PRO A 40 -11.52 9.21 -7.57
N THR A 41 -12.42 10.19 -7.55
CA THR A 41 -13.86 9.98 -7.57
C THR A 41 -14.24 9.11 -8.77
N GLY A 42 -14.94 8.00 -8.50
CA GLY A 42 -15.30 7.02 -9.51
C GLY A 42 -16.25 5.97 -8.94
N THR A 43 -16.62 5.00 -9.77
CA THR A 43 -17.46 3.89 -9.29
C THR A 43 -16.69 3.02 -8.29
N SER A 44 -17.40 2.33 -7.39
CA SER A 44 -16.80 1.38 -6.45
C SER A 44 -15.91 0.34 -7.17
N LYS A 45 -16.36 -0.15 -8.34
CA LYS A 45 -15.61 -1.10 -9.18
C LYS A 45 -14.30 -0.52 -9.74
N GLN A 46 -14.31 0.74 -10.16
CA GLN A 46 -13.08 1.44 -10.62
C GLN A 46 -12.10 1.66 -9.47
N SER A 47 -12.60 2.06 -8.30
CA SER A 47 -11.80 2.24 -7.10
C SER A 47 -11.15 0.94 -6.66
N SER A 48 -11.91 -0.17 -6.64
CA SER A 48 -11.38 -1.50 -6.32
C SER A 48 -10.31 -1.96 -7.31
N ARG A 49 -10.51 -1.78 -8.62
CA ARG A 49 -9.50 -2.11 -9.63
C ARG A 49 -8.20 -1.32 -9.45
N ARG A 50 -8.30 -0.02 -9.14
CA ARG A 50 -7.14 0.83 -8.88
C ARG A 50 -6.39 0.39 -7.63
N VAL A 51 -7.11 0.10 -6.54
CA VAL A 51 -6.50 -0.42 -5.30
C VAL A 51 -5.76 -1.73 -5.59
N SER A 52 -6.39 -2.68 -6.28
CA SER A 52 -5.73 -3.93 -6.66
C SER A 52 -4.47 -3.71 -7.50
N LEU A 53 -4.50 -2.78 -8.45
CA LEU A 53 -3.35 -2.43 -9.27
C LEU A 53 -2.21 -1.81 -8.44
N ILE A 54 -2.52 -0.85 -7.57
CA ILE A 54 -1.54 -0.20 -6.70
C ILE A 54 -0.86 -1.24 -5.79
N LEU A 55 -1.63 -2.13 -5.18
CA LEU A 55 -1.10 -3.19 -4.32
C LEU A 55 -0.23 -4.17 -5.11
N ALA A 56 -0.66 -4.58 -6.31
CA ALA A 56 0.11 -5.49 -7.15
C ALA A 56 1.44 -4.88 -7.60
N LEU A 57 1.43 -3.61 -8.02
CA LEU A 57 2.66 -2.89 -8.40
C LEU A 57 3.58 -2.69 -7.19
N THR A 58 3.02 -2.28 -6.05
CA THR A 58 3.82 -2.08 -4.82
C THR A 58 4.47 -3.39 -4.38
N ARG A 59 3.72 -4.49 -4.41
CA ARG A 59 4.26 -5.82 -4.09
C ARG A 59 5.36 -6.23 -5.07
N ARG A 60 5.15 -6.05 -6.37
CA ARG A 60 6.14 -6.38 -7.39
C ARG A 60 7.45 -5.60 -7.19
N GLU A 61 7.38 -4.30 -6.95
CA GLU A 61 8.57 -3.48 -6.67
C GLU A 61 9.29 -3.92 -5.38
N LEU A 62 8.53 -4.30 -4.34
CA LEU A 62 9.10 -4.81 -3.10
C LEU A 62 9.77 -6.18 -3.30
N GLU A 63 9.20 -7.05 -4.14
CA GLU A 63 9.78 -8.34 -4.51
C GLU A 63 11.05 -8.16 -5.36
N GLU A 64 11.03 -7.30 -6.38
CA GLU A 64 12.18 -6.99 -7.24
C GLU A 64 13.34 -6.36 -6.46
N THR A 65 13.05 -5.53 -5.45
CA THR A 65 14.08 -4.94 -4.58
C THR A 65 14.56 -5.87 -3.46
N GLY A 66 13.99 -7.08 -3.34
CA GLY A 66 14.29 -8.04 -2.27
C GLY A 66 13.89 -7.54 -0.88
N LYS A 67 12.94 -6.59 -0.81
CA LYS A 67 12.48 -5.94 0.42
C LYS A 67 11.14 -6.44 0.92
N TYR A 68 10.49 -7.36 0.23
CA TYR A 68 9.17 -7.85 0.58
C TYR A 68 9.23 -8.93 1.68
N ALA A 69 8.41 -8.79 2.71
CA ALA A 69 8.13 -9.84 3.69
C ALA A 69 6.68 -10.30 3.52
N ALA A 70 6.49 -11.57 3.18
CA ALA A 70 5.17 -12.18 3.13
C ALA A 70 4.60 -12.41 4.53
#